data_AF-A0A173RCN5-F1
#
_entry.id   AF-A0A173RCN5-F1
#
_cell.length_a   1.000
_cell.length_b   1.000
_cell.length_c   1.000
_cell.angle_alpha   90.00
_cell.angle_beta   90.00
_cell.angle_gamma   90.00
#
_symmetry.space_group_name_H-M   'P 1'
#
loop_
_entity.id
_entity.type
_entity.pdbx_description
1 polymer ?
#
loop_
_entity_poly.entity_id
_entity_poly.type
_entity_poly.pdbx_seq_one_letter_code
_entity_poly.pdbx_strand_id
1 'polypeptide(L)'
;MDGYVFFEVDNMGNPIYGDKMKELLNCEKEHILFILSAEYQANFSVELIDHKVIIIPEDVLKKIDIAIENKEDRETYMSISPVKEFEEWLDSQITKNRIDVLTTIEHYVSVARVCKKKHTFMTYMYGSRPRNNNGVVAQEIDNNSLQIQIQQQSTMIQELKNEIQDKKVYIDSILAHATNLDNELKKYRNWYEQSPRYGERVEELEKINEKCTQLYNETLEKMDALLVENLNFKKKYKVK
;
A
#
# COMPACT_ATOMS: atom_id res chain seq x y z
N MET A 1 37.05 3.62 6.79
CA MET A 1 37.27 3.94 5.36
C MET A 1 36.11 4.81 4.89
N ASP A 2 36.40 5.86 4.12
CA ASP A 2 35.40 6.79 3.62
C ASP A 2 34.97 6.34 2.22
N GLY A 3 33.69 6.00 2.07
CA GLY A 3 33.08 5.64 0.79
C GLY A 3 32.44 6.84 0.12
N TYR A 4 32.62 7.00 -1.18
CA TYR A 4 31.99 8.04 -2.00
C TYR A 4 31.22 7.42 -3.15
N VAL A 5 29.94 7.77 -3.30
CA VAL A 5 29.06 7.16 -4.28
C VAL A 5 28.82 8.11 -5.46
N PHE A 6 29.12 7.65 -6.68
CA PHE A 6 28.83 8.38 -7.94
C PHE A 6 28.36 7.43 -9.03
N PHE A 7 27.16 7.59 -9.57
CA PHE A 7 26.65 6.68 -10.60
C PHE A 7 26.00 7.35 -11.80
N GLU A 8 25.78 8.67 -11.74
CA GLU A 8 24.99 9.38 -12.74
C GLU A 8 25.86 10.05 -13.81
N VAL A 9 25.52 9.78 -15.07
CA VAL A 9 26.06 10.47 -16.24
C VAL A 9 24.91 11.22 -16.95
N ASP A 10 25.22 12.33 -17.61
CA ASP A 10 24.24 13.07 -18.41
C ASP A 10 23.85 12.30 -19.69
N ASN A 11 22.89 12.84 -20.45
CA ASN A 11 22.44 12.23 -21.71
C ASN A 11 23.53 12.10 -22.79
N MET A 12 24.69 12.73 -22.61
CA MET A 12 25.86 12.64 -23.49
C MET A 12 26.92 11.68 -22.94
N GLY A 13 26.68 11.03 -21.80
CA GLY A 13 27.61 10.12 -21.14
C GLY A 13 28.66 10.82 -20.27
N ASN A 14 28.53 12.12 -20.02
CA ASN A 14 29.47 12.85 -19.17
C ASN A 14 29.11 12.69 -17.69
N PRO A 15 30.10 12.58 -16.79
CA PRO A 15 29.86 12.44 -15.36
C PRO A 15 29.24 13.71 -14.76
N ILE A 16 28.04 13.61 -14.19
CA ILE A 16 27.28 14.77 -13.66
C ILE A 16 28.05 15.52 -12.57
N TYR A 17 28.88 14.82 -11.79
CA TYR A 17 29.70 15.40 -10.72
C TYR A 17 31.20 15.23 -10.98
N GLY A 18 31.60 15.31 -12.25
CA GLY A 18 32.99 15.11 -12.66
C GLY A 18 33.98 16.05 -11.97
N ASP A 19 33.59 17.31 -11.75
CA ASP A 19 34.46 18.28 -11.04
C ASP A 19 34.70 17.89 -9.59
N LYS A 20 33.67 17.37 -8.91
CA LYS A 20 33.81 16.90 -7.52
C LYS A 20 34.66 15.65 -7.44
N MET A 21 34.53 14.75 -8.42
CA MET A 21 35.41 13.59 -8.55
C MET A 21 36.87 14.02 -8.68
N LYS A 22 37.19 14.98 -9.55
CA LYS A 22 38.55 15.53 -9.71
C LYS A 22 39.07 16.18 -8.43
N GLU A 23 38.23 16.92 -7.70
CA GLU A 23 38.59 17.50 -6.40
C GLU A 23 38.99 16.41 -5.40
N LEU A 24 38.23 15.32 -5.32
CA LEU A 24 38.52 14.19 -4.42
C LEU A 24 39.77 13.42 -4.84
N LEU A 25 39.98 13.21 -6.14
CA LEU A 25 41.18 12.58 -6.69
C LEU A 25 42.46 13.38 -6.40
N ASN A 26 42.34 14.70 -6.32
CA ASN A 26 43.45 15.59 -5.96
C ASN A 26 43.68 15.67 -4.45
N CYS A 27 42.79 15.11 -3.62
CA CYS A 27 43.02 15.02 -2.18
C CYS A 27 43.97 13.86 -1.90
N GLU A 28 45.11 14.12 -1.24
CA GLU A 28 46.06 13.08 -0.78
C GLU A 28 45.49 12.25 0.38
N LYS A 29 44.40 11.51 0.15
CA LYS A 29 43.78 10.62 1.14
C LYS A 29 43.87 9.18 0.66
N GLU A 30 44.80 8.42 1.23
CA GLU A 30 45.01 6.97 1.00
C GLU A 30 43.82 6.06 1.41
N HIS A 31 42.70 6.63 1.86
CA HIS A 31 41.58 5.89 2.46
C HIS A 31 40.23 6.14 1.80
N ILE A 32 40.23 6.74 0.61
CA ILE A 32 39.01 6.95 -0.19
C ILE A 32 38.66 5.69 -0.96
N LEU A 33 37.42 5.25 -0.83
CA LEU A 33 36.80 4.21 -1.64
C LEU A 33 35.72 4.82 -2.52
N PHE A 34 35.85 4.69 -3.83
CA PHE A 34 34.82 5.13 -4.78
C PHE A 34 33.87 3.98 -5.09
N ILE A 35 32.56 4.26 -5.04
CA ILE A 35 31.49 3.36 -5.43
C ILE A 35 30.83 3.94 -6.67
N LEU A 36 31.08 3.33 -7.83
CA LEU A 36 30.82 3.93 -9.14
C LEU A 36 29.90 3.09 -10.01
N SER A 37 29.10 3.69 -10.89
CA SER A 37 28.60 2.93 -12.06
C SER A 37 29.76 2.67 -13.04
N ALA A 38 29.61 1.64 -13.89
CA ALA A 38 30.62 1.34 -14.92
C ALA A 38 30.81 2.51 -15.90
N GLU A 39 29.70 3.15 -16.28
CA GLU A 39 29.67 4.33 -17.17
C GLU A 39 30.43 5.51 -16.54
N TYR A 40 30.22 5.75 -15.24
CA TYR A 40 30.92 6.81 -14.53
C TYR A 40 32.42 6.53 -14.40
N GLN A 41 32.80 5.29 -14.09
CA GLN A 41 34.21 4.91 -13.97
C GLN A 41 34.97 5.04 -15.29
N ALA A 42 34.33 4.74 -16.43
CA ALA A 42 34.97 4.83 -17.74
C ALA A 42 35.53 6.23 -18.03
N ASN A 43 34.86 7.27 -17.53
CA ASN A 43 35.26 8.67 -17.67
C ASN A 43 36.49 9.08 -16.85
N PHE A 44 36.91 8.28 -15.87
CA PHE A 44 38.04 8.55 -14.96
C PHE A 44 39.00 7.35 -14.85
N SER A 45 39.04 6.52 -15.89
CA SER A 45 39.72 5.22 -15.84
C SER A 45 41.22 5.33 -15.56
N VAL A 46 41.88 6.42 -15.97
CA VAL A 46 43.31 6.64 -15.73
C VAL A 46 43.56 7.18 -14.32
N GLU A 47 42.74 8.13 -13.88
CA GLU A 47 42.87 8.80 -12.59
C GLU A 47 42.51 7.88 -11.40
N LEU A 48 41.71 6.84 -11.66
CA LEU A 48 41.26 5.87 -10.67
C LEU A 48 42.20 4.68 -10.45
N ILE A 49 43.29 4.54 -11.22
CA ILE A 49 44.17 3.35 -11.20
C ILE A 49 44.70 3.05 -9.79
N ASP A 50 45.11 4.09 -9.06
CA ASP A 50 45.67 3.96 -7.71
C ASP A 50 44.63 4.06 -6.60
N HIS A 51 43.34 4.12 -6.97
CA HIS A 51 42.24 4.29 -6.02
C HIS A 51 41.43 3.00 -5.86
N LYS A 52 40.89 2.80 -4.66
CA LYS A 52 39.98 1.69 -4.43
C LYS A 52 38.62 2.01 -5.07
N VAL A 53 38.18 1.18 -6.01
CA VAL A 53 36.91 1.35 -6.72
C VAL A 53 36.04 0.10 -6.57
N ILE A 54 34.76 0.29 -6.31
CA ILE A 54 33.72 -0.73 -6.38
C ILE A 54 32.73 -0.32 -7.47
N ILE A 55 32.49 -1.21 -8.41
CA ILE A 55 31.51 -0.97 -9.48
C ILE A 55 30.14 -1.49 -9.05
N ILE A 56 29.12 -0.66 -9.19
CA ILE A 56 27.72 -1.01 -9.02
C ILE A 56 27.32 -1.95 -10.16
N PRO A 57 26.80 -3.14 -9.86
CA PRO A 57 26.39 -4.09 -10.87
C PRO A 57 25.31 -3.54 -11.80
N GLU A 58 25.43 -3.84 -13.09
CA GLU A 58 24.51 -3.36 -14.13
C GLU A 58 23.08 -3.88 -13.94
N ASP A 59 22.91 -5.08 -13.41
CA ASP A 59 21.60 -5.64 -13.08
C ASP A 59 20.92 -4.88 -11.94
N VAL A 60 21.67 -4.33 -10.99
CA VAL A 60 21.16 -3.44 -9.95
C VAL A 60 20.76 -2.08 -10.54
N LEU A 61 21.60 -1.49 -11.40
CA LEU A 61 21.29 -0.21 -12.06
C LEU A 61 20.05 -0.31 -12.95
N LYS A 62 19.89 -1.40 -13.71
CA LYS A 62 18.70 -1.64 -14.54
C LYS A 62 17.38 -1.66 -13.75
N LYS A 63 17.40 -2.06 -12.47
CA LYS A 63 16.20 -2.00 -11.62
C LYS A 63 15.79 -0.56 -11.31
N ILE A 64 16.77 0.33 -11.19
CA ILE A 64 16.56 1.76 -11.07
C ILE A 64 15.97 2.27 -12.39
N ASP A 65 16.57 1.92 -13.52
CA ASP A 65 16.15 2.37 -14.86
C ASP A 65 14.73 1.95 -15.23
N ILE A 66 14.35 0.69 -14.96
CA ILE A 66 13.00 0.18 -15.25
C ILE A 66 11.93 0.97 -14.47
N ALA A 67 12.27 1.46 -13.28
CA ALA A 67 11.33 2.18 -12.44
C ALA A 67 11.16 3.66 -12.84
N ILE A 68 12.01 4.17 -13.74
CA ILE A 68 11.92 5.51 -14.29
C ILE A 68 10.92 5.51 -15.46
N GLU A 69 9.63 5.58 -15.13
CA GLU A 69 8.56 5.59 -16.15
C GLU A 69 8.42 6.95 -16.88
N ASN A 70 8.95 8.05 -16.32
CA ASN A 70 8.53 9.43 -16.68
C ASN A 70 9.65 10.46 -16.90
N LYS A 71 10.75 10.12 -17.60
CA LYS A 71 11.84 11.07 -17.96
C LYS A 71 12.61 11.72 -16.78
N GLU A 72 12.47 11.23 -15.55
CA GLU A 72 13.32 11.65 -14.44
C GLU A 72 14.71 10.98 -14.55
N ASP A 73 15.78 11.66 -14.13
CA ASP A 73 17.13 11.07 -14.09
C ASP A 73 17.26 10.10 -12.89
N ARG A 74 18.26 9.19 -12.90
CA ARG A 74 18.37 8.18 -11.82
C ARG A 74 18.64 8.84 -10.46
N GLU A 75 19.32 9.99 -10.47
CA GLU A 75 19.57 10.84 -9.31
C GLU A 75 18.25 11.27 -8.63
N THR A 76 17.30 11.79 -9.42
CA THR A 76 15.99 12.23 -8.95
C THR A 76 15.21 11.06 -8.37
N TYR A 77 15.12 9.95 -9.11
CA TYR A 77 14.39 8.77 -8.68
C TYR A 77 14.94 8.20 -7.36
N MET A 78 16.27 8.03 -7.26
CA MET A 78 16.94 7.52 -6.06
C MET A 78 16.82 8.47 -4.86
N SER A 79 16.52 9.75 -5.09
CA SER A 79 16.33 10.74 -4.04
C SER A 79 14.95 10.70 -3.39
N ILE A 80 13.96 10.11 -4.05
CA ILE A 80 12.57 10.02 -3.55
C ILE A 80 12.12 8.58 -3.30
N SER A 81 12.69 7.60 -4.00
CA SER A 81 12.25 6.21 -3.98
C SER A 81 13.35 5.25 -3.52
N PRO A 82 13.02 4.28 -2.63
CA PRO A 82 13.94 3.23 -2.26
C PRO A 82 14.04 2.15 -3.33
N VAL A 83 15.23 1.54 -3.47
CA VAL A 83 15.51 0.45 -4.42
C VAL A 83 16.11 -0.72 -3.67
N LYS A 84 15.31 -1.77 -3.50
CA LYS A 84 15.63 -2.90 -2.62
C LYS A 84 16.89 -3.65 -3.04
N GLU A 85 17.04 -3.94 -4.33
CA GLU A 85 18.21 -4.63 -4.87
C GLU A 85 19.50 -3.83 -4.65
N PHE A 86 19.42 -2.50 -4.78
CA PHE A 86 20.53 -1.61 -4.47
C PHE A 86 20.83 -1.58 -2.97
N GLU A 87 19.81 -1.56 -2.12
CA GLU A 87 19.99 -1.62 -0.66
C GLU A 87 20.70 -2.92 -0.23
N GLU A 88 20.24 -4.07 -0.73
CA GLU A 88 20.84 -5.38 -0.43
C GLU A 88 22.29 -5.46 -0.92
N TRP A 89 22.56 -4.95 -2.11
CA TRP A 89 23.91 -4.90 -2.65
C TRP A 89 24.82 -3.97 -1.82
N LEU A 90 24.38 -2.74 -1.52
CA LEU A 90 25.17 -1.76 -0.76
C LEU A 90 25.44 -2.24 0.68
N ASP A 91 24.45 -2.89 1.32
CA ASP A 91 24.58 -3.51 2.65
C ASP A 91 25.76 -4.50 2.69
N SER A 92 25.90 -5.31 1.64
CA SER A 92 27.01 -6.25 1.48
C SER A 92 28.36 -5.52 1.31
N GLN A 93 28.40 -4.43 0.55
CA GLN A 93 29.63 -3.69 0.28
C GLN A 93 30.14 -2.95 1.51
N ILE A 94 29.26 -2.32 2.30
CA ILE A 94 29.63 -1.64 3.55
C ILE A 94 30.30 -2.63 4.50
N THR A 95 29.71 -3.82 4.65
CA THR A 95 30.23 -4.86 5.55
C THR A 95 31.57 -5.40 5.05
N LYS A 96 31.65 -5.77 3.77
CA LYS A 96 32.84 -6.36 3.14
C LYS A 96 34.04 -5.42 3.17
N ASN A 97 33.79 -4.12 2.99
CA ASN A 97 34.85 -3.13 2.84
C ASN A 97 35.12 -2.30 4.10
N ARG A 98 34.38 -2.52 5.19
CA ARG A 98 34.51 -1.78 6.46
C ARG A 98 34.39 -0.27 6.23
N ILE A 99 33.27 0.12 5.60
CA ILE A 99 32.96 1.52 5.32
C ILE A 99 32.37 2.15 6.59
N ASP A 100 33.05 3.17 7.12
CA ASP A 100 32.66 3.83 8.38
C ASP A 100 31.81 5.08 8.10
N VAL A 101 32.14 5.78 7.01
CA VAL A 101 31.43 6.96 6.53
C VAL A 101 31.11 6.74 5.05
N LEU A 102 29.85 6.96 4.66
CA LEU A 102 29.43 6.95 3.28
C LEU A 102 28.93 8.35 2.89
N THR A 103 29.52 8.88 1.83
CA THR A 103 29.28 10.24 1.36
C THR A 103 28.63 10.19 -0.01
N THR A 104 27.52 10.90 -0.16
CA THR A 104 26.81 11.05 -1.43
C THR A 104 26.76 12.53 -1.83
N ILE A 105 26.53 12.82 -3.10
CA ILE A 105 26.34 14.22 -3.55
C ILE A 105 24.94 14.68 -3.16
N GLU A 106 23.92 13.86 -3.41
CA GLU A 106 22.53 14.13 -3.07
C GLU A 106 21.99 13.16 -2.00
N HIS A 107 20.81 13.48 -1.48
CA HIS A 107 20.12 12.60 -0.54
C HIS A 107 19.47 11.41 -1.24
N TYR A 108 20.17 10.28 -1.31
CA TYR A 108 19.59 9.02 -1.81
C TYR A 108 18.93 8.20 -0.69
N VAL A 109 17.64 7.90 -0.86
CA VAL A 109 16.80 7.23 0.16
C VAL A 109 17.35 5.85 0.53
N SER A 110 17.72 5.06 -0.48
CA SER A 110 18.29 3.72 -0.30
C SER A 110 19.59 3.76 0.50
N VAL A 111 20.47 4.74 0.20
CA VAL A 111 21.74 4.90 0.91
C VAL A 111 21.51 5.24 2.38
N ALA A 112 20.61 6.19 2.66
CA ALA A 112 20.27 6.59 4.03
C ALA A 112 19.72 5.42 4.86
N ARG A 113 18.86 4.59 4.25
CA ARG A 113 18.29 3.40 4.91
C ARG A 113 19.35 2.38 5.26
N VAL A 114 20.26 2.06 4.34
CA VAL A 114 21.34 1.10 4.59
C VAL A 114 22.32 1.62 5.63
N CYS A 115 22.73 2.90 5.54
CA CYS A 115 23.63 3.51 6.53
C CYS A 115 23.03 3.47 7.93
N LYS A 116 21.74 3.81 8.08
CA LYS A 116 21.02 3.71 9.36
C LYS A 116 21.00 2.28 9.90
N LYS A 117 20.74 1.29 9.03
CA LYS A 117 20.72 -0.14 9.39
C LYS A 117 22.10 -0.65 9.84
N LYS A 118 23.18 -0.16 9.22
CA LYS A 118 24.57 -0.59 9.50
C LYS A 118 25.28 0.21 10.58
N HIS A 119 24.65 1.27 11.09
CA HIS A 119 25.31 2.26 11.95
C HIS A 119 26.54 2.90 11.28
N THR A 120 26.48 3.05 9.95
CA THR A 120 27.48 3.78 9.15
C THR A 120 27.07 5.24 9.09
N PHE A 121 28.02 6.16 9.28
CA PHE A 121 27.72 7.58 9.17
C PHE A 121 27.43 7.94 7.71
N MET A 122 26.38 8.71 7.48
CA MET A 122 26.08 9.26 6.16
C MET A 122 26.39 10.75 6.14
N THR A 123 27.07 11.22 5.10
CA THR A 123 27.27 12.66 4.86
C THR A 123 26.91 13.04 3.43
N TYR A 124 26.62 14.31 3.21
CA TYR A 124 26.26 14.86 1.91
C TYR A 124 27.27 15.92 1.51
N MET A 125 27.77 15.84 0.28
CA MET A 125 28.58 16.88 -0.34
C MET A 125 27.68 17.74 -1.21
N TYR A 126 27.35 18.95 -0.77
CA TYR A 126 26.71 19.93 -1.64
C TYR A 126 27.60 20.21 -2.86
N GLY A 127 27.25 19.62 -4.01
CA GLY A 127 27.88 19.86 -5.30
C GLY A 127 27.05 20.86 -6.08
N SER A 128 27.65 21.98 -6.50
CA SER A 128 27.00 22.91 -7.44
C SER A 128 27.02 22.28 -8.84
N ARG A 129 25.85 21.91 -9.41
CA ARG A 129 25.75 21.57 -10.85
C ARG A 129 26.30 22.76 -11.69
N PRO A 130 27.16 22.56 -12.69
CA PRO A 130 27.60 23.64 -13.58
C PRO A 130 26.38 24.24 -14.31
N ARG A 131 26.04 25.50 -14.03
CA ARG A 131 24.97 26.22 -14.74
C ARG A 131 25.45 26.59 -16.14
N ASN A 132 24.96 25.91 -17.16
CA ASN A 132 24.97 26.43 -18.53
C ASN A 132 23.94 27.58 -18.64
N ASN A 133 24.24 28.66 -19.37
CA ASN A 133 23.33 29.81 -19.47
C ASN A 133 21.99 29.49 -20.18
N ASN A 134 21.90 28.35 -20.87
CA ASN A 134 20.63 27.80 -21.38
C ASN A 134 19.78 27.18 -20.25
N GLY A 135 20.41 26.78 -19.14
CA GLY A 135 19.78 26.21 -17.96
C GLY A 135 18.98 27.21 -17.14
N VAL A 136 19.24 28.52 -17.22
CA VAL A 136 18.39 29.53 -16.55
C VAL A 136 17.05 29.66 -17.26
N VAL A 137 17.06 29.71 -18.60
CA VAL A 137 15.83 29.75 -19.40
C VAL A 137 15.08 28.42 -19.32
N ALA A 138 15.78 27.28 -19.35
CA ALA A 138 15.17 25.97 -19.14
C ALA A 138 14.63 25.80 -17.70
N GLN A 139 15.35 26.24 -16.66
CA GLN A 139 14.84 26.24 -15.28
C GLN A 139 13.65 27.17 -15.09
N GLU A 140 13.59 28.33 -15.75
CA GLU A 140 12.42 29.21 -15.68
C GLU A 140 11.22 28.60 -16.39
N ILE A 141 11.42 27.91 -17.53
CA ILE A 141 10.36 27.17 -18.23
C ILE A 141 9.89 25.97 -17.39
N ASP A 142 10.82 25.20 -16.82
CA ASP A 142 10.52 24.05 -15.97
C ASP A 142 9.82 24.51 -14.68
N ASN A 143 10.30 25.57 -14.01
CA ASN A 143 9.65 26.15 -12.83
C ASN A 143 8.25 26.69 -13.15
N ASN A 144 8.05 27.33 -14.31
CA ASN A 144 6.73 27.78 -14.73
C ASN A 144 5.81 26.60 -15.04
N SER A 145 6.32 25.53 -15.66
CA SER A 145 5.54 24.31 -15.91
C SER A 145 5.16 23.58 -14.61
N LEU A 146 6.08 23.53 -13.64
CA LEU A 146 5.84 22.99 -12.31
C LEU A 146 4.83 23.84 -11.53
N GLN A 147 4.92 25.18 -11.62
CA GLN A 147 3.91 26.09 -11.06
C GLN A 147 2.52 25.84 -11.65
N ILE A 148 2.42 25.66 -12.96
CA ILE A 148 1.15 25.34 -13.64
C ILE A 148 0.62 23.98 -13.16
N GLN A 149 1.47 22.96 -13.06
CA GLN A 149 1.07 21.64 -12.55
C GLN A 149 0.61 21.71 -11.08
N ILE A 150 1.34 22.42 -10.22
CA ILE A 150 0.97 22.64 -8.81
C ILE A 150 -0.38 23.38 -8.72
N GLN A 151 -0.62 24.37 -9.57
CA GLN A 151 -1.88 25.10 -9.62
C GLN A 151 -3.04 24.22 -10.10
N GLN A 152 -2.82 23.38 -11.10
CA GLN A 152 -3.79 22.40 -11.59
C GLN A 152 -4.13 21.36 -10.51
N GLN A 153 -3.10 20.80 -9.84
CA GLN A 153 -3.29 19.87 -8.74
C GLN A 153 -4.02 20.53 -7.55
N SER A 154 -3.70 21.78 -7.23
CA SER A 154 -4.39 22.53 -6.17
C SER A 154 -5.87 22.73 -6.48
N THR A 155 -6.20 23.03 -7.74
CA THR A 155 -7.60 23.14 -8.20
C THR A 155 -8.33 21.81 -8.07
N MET A 156 -7.71 20.72 -8.57
CA MET A 156 -8.30 19.38 -8.49
C MET A 156 -8.51 18.91 -7.04
N ILE A 157 -7.56 19.20 -6.14
CA ILE A 157 -7.70 18.91 -4.70
C ILE A 157 -8.89 19.67 -4.12
N GLN A 158 -9.10 20.92 -4.53
CA GLN A 158 -10.22 21.72 -4.03
C GLN A 158 -11.57 21.20 -4.52
N GLU A 159 -11.66 20.76 -5.78
CA GLU A 159 -12.84 20.10 -6.33
C GLU A 159 -13.17 18.80 -5.61
N LEU A 160 -12.16 17.95 -5.38
CA LEU A 160 -12.32 16.71 -4.63
C LEU A 160 -12.77 16.95 -3.18
N LYS A 161 -12.26 18.00 -2.53
CA LYS A 161 -12.71 18.39 -1.18
C LYS A 161 -14.19 18.77 -1.17
N ASN A 162 -14.64 19.52 -2.17
CA ASN A 162 -16.04 19.89 -2.28
C ASN A 162 -16.93 18.66 -2.51
N GLU A 163 -16.52 17.74 -3.39
CA GLU A 163 -17.27 16.51 -3.67
C GLU A 163 -17.35 15.60 -2.42
N ILE A 164 -16.27 15.48 -1.64
CA ILE A 164 -16.26 14.76 -0.38
C ILE A 164 -17.24 15.40 0.62
N GLN A 165 -17.26 16.73 0.69
CA GLN A 165 -18.15 17.46 1.59
C GLN A 165 -19.62 17.25 1.20
N ASP A 166 -19.96 17.31 -0.08
CA ASP A 166 -21.31 17.06 -0.57
C ASP A 166 -21.76 15.62 -0.28
N LYS A 167 -20.88 14.64 -0.51
CA LYS A 167 -21.15 13.23 -0.17
C LYS A 167 -21.35 13.03 1.33
N LYS A 168 -20.60 13.74 2.17
CA LYS A 168 -20.75 13.68 3.62
C LYS A 168 -22.15 14.18 4.04
N VAL A 169 -22.59 15.32 3.50
CA VAL A 169 -23.94 15.86 3.76
C VAL A 169 -25.02 14.86 3.32
N TYR A 170 -24.83 14.21 2.18
CA TYR A 170 -25.76 13.18 1.70
C TYR A 170 -25.82 11.96 2.62
N ILE A 171 -24.68 11.47 3.09
CA ILE A 171 -24.61 10.35 4.05
C ILE A 171 -25.30 10.72 5.37
N ASP A 172 -25.07 11.92 5.89
CA ASP A 172 -25.71 12.39 7.12
C ASP A 172 -27.25 12.42 6.98
N SER A 173 -27.76 12.80 5.80
CA SER A 173 -29.20 12.74 5.47
C SER A 173 -29.75 11.31 5.46
N ILE A 174 -29.02 10.36 4.86
CA ILE A 174 -29.40 8.93 4.87
C ILE A 174 -29.45 8.40 6.30
N LEU A 175 -28.45 8.74 7.13
CA LEU A 175 -28.40 8.31 8.53
C LEU A 175 -29.57 8.87 9.34
N ALA A 176 -29.95 10.12 9.11
CA ALA A 176 -31.14 10.71 9.74
C ALA A 176 -32.42 9.96 9.32
N HIS A 177 -32.56 9.63 8.03
CA HIS A 177 -33.72 8.87 7.54
C HIS A 177 -33.78 7.45 8.11
N ALA A 178 -32.65 6.74 8.16
CA ALA A 178 -32.54 5.41 8.76
C ALA A 178 -32.91 5.42 10.25
N THR A 179 -32.47 6.45 10.98
CA THR A 179 -32.84 6.65 12.39
C THR A 179 -34.34 6.87 12.56
N ASN A 180 -34.97 7.64 11.66
CA ASN A 180 -36.42 7.83 11.70
C ASN A 180 -37.18 6.52 11.44
N LEU A 181 -36.76 5.74 10.45
CA LEU A 181 -37.34 4.43 10.16
C LEU A 181 -37.22 3.46 11.35
N ASP A 182 -36.07 3.42 12.02
CA ASP A 182 -35.89 2.58 13.21
C ASP A 182 -36.85 2.99 14.34
N ASN A 183 -37.06 4.30 14.53
CA ASN A 183 -38.03 4.81 15.49
C ASN A 183 -39.48 4.44 15.12
N GLU A 184 -39.85 4.49 13.84
CA GLU A 184 -41.17 4.06 13.37
C GLU A 184 -41.37 2.55 13.58
N LEU A 185 -40.38 1.73 13.25
CA LEU A 185 -40.43 0.28 13.47
C LEU A 185 -40.59 -0.06 14.95
N LYS A 186 -39.89 0.64 15.85
CA LYS A 186 -40.06 0.50 17.30
C LYS A 186 -41.49 0.83 17.73
N LYS A 187 -42.09 1.90 17.20
CA LYS A 187 -43.51 2.24 17.48
C LYS A 187 -44.45 1.14 17.01
N TYR A 188 -44.27 0.62 15.80
CA TYR A 188 -45.10 -0.48 15.29
C TYR A 188 -44.94 -1.76 16.11
N ARG A 189 -43.71 -2.14 16.50
CA ARG A 189 -43.48 -3.29 17.38
C ARG A 189 -44.18 -3.11 18.72
N ASN A 190 -44.01 -1.96 19.36
CA ASN A 190 -44.69 -1.66 20.62
C ASN A 190 -46.22 -1.72 20.47
N TRP A 191 -46.78 -1.19 19.38
CA TRP A 191 -48.20 -1.29 19.09
C TRP A 191 -48.67 -2.74 18.88
N TYR A 192 -47.87 -3.55 18.18
CA TYR A 192 -48.17 -4.95 17.92
C TYR A 192 -48.12 -5.80 19.21
N GLU A 193 -47.08 -5.60 20.03
CA GLU A 193 -46.88 -6.32 21.30
C GLU A 193 -47.87 -5.90 22.39
N GLN A 194 -48.30 -4.63 22.41
CA GLN A 194 -49.28 -4.12 23.38
C GLN A 194 -50.74 -4.35 22.96
N SER A 195 -50.99 -4.90 21.76
CA SER A 195 -52.35 -5.14 21.28
C SER A 195 -53.01 -6.30 22.03
N PRO A 196 -54.06 -6.06 22.86
CA PRO A 196 -54.69 -7.10 23.68
C PRO A 196 -55.28 -8.25 22.85
N ARG A 197 -55.60 -7.97 21.58
CA ARG A 197 -56.20 -8.93 20.63
C ARG A 197 -55.28 -10.07 20.20
N TYR A 198 -53.96 -9.96 20.39
CA TYR A 198 -53.04 -11.02 19.93
C TYR A 198 -52.86 -12.12 21.00
N GLY A 199 -52.68 -11.74 22.27
CA GLY A 199 -52.57 -12.71 23.37
C GLY A 199 -53.81 -13.60 23.48
N GLU A 200 -55.01 -13.01 23.50
CA GLU A 200 -56.27 -13.75 23.60
C GLU A 200 -56.50 -14.69 22.41
N ARG A 201 -56.14 -14.26 21.20
CA ARG A 201 -56.36 -15.04 19.97
C ARG A 201 -55.35 -16.18 19.78
N VAL A 202 -54.15 -16.04 20.32
CA VAL A 202 -53.16 -17.14 20.38
C VAL A 202 -53.61 -18.20 21.40
N GLU A 203 -54.06 -17.80 22.59
CA GLU A 203 -54.60 -18.73 23.58
C GLU A 203 -55.84 -19.50 23.08
N GLU A 204 -56.73 -18.83 22.33
CA GLU A 204 -57.89 -19.50 21.71
C GLU A 204 -57.47 -20.54 20.67
N LEU A 205 -56.46 -20.22 19.84
CA LEU A 205 -55.94 -21.15 18.84
C LEU A 205 -55.21 -22.34 19.48
N GLU A 206 -54.48 -22.12 20.57
CA GLU A 206 -53.84 -23.19 21.34
C GLU A 206 -54.88 -24.15 21.93
N LYS A 207 -55.96 -23.63 22.53
CA LYS A 207 -57.08 -24.45 23.05
C LYS A 207 -57.74 -25.28 21.95
N ILE A 208 -57.93 -24.70 20.76
CA ILE A 208 -58.49 -25.43 19.61
C ILE A 208 -57.52 -26.53 19.16
N ASN A 209 -56.22 -26.25 19.11
CA ASN A 209 -55.21 -27.22 18.70
C ASN A 209 -55.09 -28.40 19.68
N GLU A 210 -55.13 -28.13 20.99
CA GLU A 210 -55.16 -29.18 22.02
C GLU A 210 -56.38 -30.09 21.86
N LYS A 211 -57.56 -29.50 21.64
CA LYS A 211 -58.81 -30.26 21.41
C LYS A 211 -58.75 -31.11 20.15
N CYS A 212 -58.20 -30.59 19.05
CA CYS A 212 -57.99 -31.35 17.82
C CYS A 212 -57.02 -32.53 18.03
N THR A 213 -55.95 -32.32 18.79
CA THR A 213 -54.96 -33.35 19.10
C THR A 213 -55.57 -34.48 19.95
N GLN A 214 -56.40 -34.14 20.95
CA GLN A 214 -57.13 -35.13 21.74
C GLN A 214 -58.06 -35.98 20.86
N LEU A 215 -58.87 -35.34 20.02
CA LEU A 215 -59.79 -36.04 19.10
C LEU A 215 -59.04 -36.96 18.12
N TYR A 216 -57.89 -36.52 17.63
CA TYR A 216 -57.04 -37.32 16.75
C TYR A 216 -56.56 -38.59 17.48
N ASN A 217 -56.04 -38.46 18.69
CA ASN A 217 -55.55 -39.60 19.49
C ASN A 217 -56.68 -40.57 19.85
N GLU A 218 -57.84 -40.07 20.30
CA GLU A 218 -59.01 -40.92 20.58
C GLU A 218 -59.48 -41.70 19.35
N THR A 219 -59.41 -41.07 18.17
CA THR A 219 -59.79 -41.72 16.92
C THR A 219 -58.78 -42.79 16.55
N LEU A 220 -57.48 -42.52 16.73
CA LEU A 220 -56.40 -43.47 16.49
C LEU A 220 -56.55 -44.71 17.38
N GLU A 221 -56.79 -44.53 18.69
CA GLU A 221 -57.02 -45.63 19.63
C GLU A 221 -58.23 -46.49 19.22
N LYS A 222 -59.32 -45.87 18.76
CA LYS A 222 -60.50 -46.60 18.25
C LYS A 222 -60.17 -47.39 16.99
N MET A 223 -59.38 -46.83 16.07
CA MET A 223 -58.96 -47.56 14.87
C MET A 223 -58.07 -48.76 15.23
N ASP A 224 -57.14 -48.59 16.15
CA ASP A 224 -56.27 -49.68 16.62
C ASP A 224 -57.08 -50.79 17.28
N ALA A 225 -58.05 -50.44 18.13
CA ALA A 225 -58.96 -51.40 18.74
C ALA A 225 -59.75 -52.21 17.69
N LEU A 226 -60.31 -51.53 16.68
CA LEU A 226 -61.02 -52.19 15.57
C LEU A 226 -60.10 -53.06 14.73
N LEU A 227 -58.85 -52.65 14.51
CA LEU A 227 -57.87 -53.43 13.77
C LEU A 227 -57.52 -54.72 14.52
N VAL A 228 -57.30 -54.64 15.84
CA VAL A 228 -57.09 -55.81 16.70
C VAL A 228 -58.32 -56.74 16.69
N GLU A 229 -59.52 -56.19 16.81
CA GLU A 229 -60.77 -56.98 16.74
C GLU A 229 -60.90 -57.70 15.40
N ASN A 230 -60.64 -57.01 14.28
CA ASN A 230 -60.70 -57.59 12.94
C ASN A 230 -59.63 -58.68 12.73
N LEU A 231 -58.40 -58.47 13.22
CA LEU A 231 -57.35 -59.48 13.19
C LEU A 231 -57.74 -60.72 14.00
N ASN A 232 -58.36 -60.55 15.17
CA ASN A 232 -58.86 -61.65 15.99
C ASN A 232 -60.03 -62.38 15.30
N PHE A 233 -60.93 -61.64 14.66
CA PHE A 233 -62.02 -62.20 13.88
C PHE A 233 -61.49 -63.05 12.72
N LYS A 234 -60.55 -62.53 11.92
CA LYS A 234 -59.90 -63.27 10.83
C LYS A 234 -59.22 -64.55 11.32
N LYS A 235 -58.49 -64.49 12.45
CA LYS A 235 -57.88 -65.67 13.08
C LYS A 235 -58.91 -66.71 13.51
N LYS A 236 -60.02 -66.28 14.11
CA LYS A 236 -61.09 -67.17 14.61
C LYS A 236 -61.84 -67.89 13.48
N TYR A 237 -62.07 -67.21 12.36
CA TYR A 237 -62.91 -67.73 11.27
C TYR A 237 -62.14 -68.22 10.03
N LYS A 238 -60.80 -68.26 10.06
CA LYS A 238 -59.93 -68.68 8.93
C LYS A 238 -60.31 -68.01 7.59
N VAL A 239 -60.80 -66.78 7.65
CA VAL A 239 -61.10 -65.98 6.46
C VAL A 239 -59.75 -65.58 5.86
N LYS A 240 -59.43 -66.06 4.66
CA LYS A 240 -58.22 -65.67 3.92
C LYS A 240 -58.25 -64.17 3.58
#